data_AF-A0A2D8LFG5-F1
#
_entry.id   AF-A0A2D8LFG5-F1
#
_cell.length_a   1.000
_cell.length_b   1.000
_cell.length_c   1.000
_cell.angle_alpha   90.00
_cell.angle_beta   90.00
_cell.angle_gamma   90.00
#
_symmetry.space_group_name_H-M   'P 1'
#
loop_
_entity.id
_entity.type
_entity.pdbx_description
1 polymer ?
#
loop_
_entity_poly.entity_id
_entity_poly.type
_entity_poly.pdbx_seq_one_letter_code
_entity_poly.pdbx_strand_id
1 'polypeptide(L)'
;MNQENLSEFIPPEFDITKYDAAANMELVNWLENLTMRMLGYHAIGKSIDEQTKKLILELTQKNISLGVVLESSYAKILNDMLAEDNAQYASVVRQLTYFDLFSTADGLKTAELEQLYSAVQTQIYPLINQNNLGQLNEFMQIEAMDGKDNLAWLEIDLNCSKNEILDAVSGWVANAKAERQATQKTNNRERKINSFNLVAFRKWHDARVLAYLDLATWNSLVGNKVTSPILGKILFPDPRDVVGKAGRIDDSSKHYANILTSQASLRRMLNVLADANRKKNTQKTS
;
A
#
# COMPACT_ATOMS: atom_id res chain seq x y z
N MET A 1 11.12 -12.89 39.36
CA MET A 1 10.24 -12.88 38.17
C MET A 1 10.75 -13.96 37.25
N ASN A 2 9.96 -15.01 37.03
CA ASN A 2 10.34 -16.09 36.12
C ASN A 2 10.62 -15.48 34.74
N GLN A 3 11.78 -15.79 34.17
CA GLN A 3 11.95 -15.69 32.73
C GLN A 3 10.91 -16.64 32.14
N GLU A 4 9.71 -16.12 31.87
CA GLU A 4 8.75 -16.77 30.98
C GLU A 4 9.54 -17.27 29.79
N ASN A 5 9.42 -18.56 29.49
CA ASN A 5 10.25 -19.18 28.48
C ASN A 5 9.85 -18.63 27.10
N LEU A 6 10.47 -17.50 26.72
CA LEU A 6 10.16 -16.78 25.48
C LEU A 6 10.41 -17.62 24.23
N SER A 7 11.13 -18.76 24.36
CA SER A 7 11.47 -19.64 23.25
C SER A 7 10.25 -20.14 22.48
N GLU A 8 9.09 -20.30 23.13
CA GLU A 8 7.88 -20.75 22.44
C GLU A 8 7.31 -19.69 21.47
N PHE A 9 7.60 -18.41 21.72
CA PHE A 9 7.10 -17.29 20.92
C PHE A 9 8.11 -16.77 19.88
N ILE A 10 9.32 -17.34 19.88
CA ILE A 10 10.42 -16.94 19.01
C ILE A 10 10.68 -18.09 18.01
N PRO A 11 10.47 -17.86 16.70
CA PRO A 11 10.86 -18.84 15.69
C PRO A 11 12.36 -19.12 15.78
N PRO A 12 12.85 -20.37 15.58
CA PRO A 12 14.27 -20.71 15.75
C PRO A 12 15.23 -19.84 14.93
N GLU A 13 14.81 -19.44 13.72
CA GLU A 13 15.61 -18.63 12.78
C GLU A 13 15.51 -17.12 13.03
N PHE A 14 14.71 -16.69 14.01
CA PHE A 14 14.48 -15.29 14.29
C PHE A 14 15.69 -14.66 14.97
N ASP A 15 16.23 -13.63 14.33
CA ASP A 15 17.29 -12.79 14.86
C ASP A 15 16.95 -11.34 14.56
N ILE A 16 16.83 -10.54 15.62
CA ILE A 16 16.44 -9.13 15.52
C ILE A 16 17.48 -8.30 14.75
N THR A 17 18.74 -8.70 14.74
CA THR A 17 19.83 -7.97 14.07
C THR A 17 19.74 -8.07 12.54
N LYS A 18 19.09 -9.11 12.00
CA LYS A 18 18.79 -9.25 10.56
C LYS A 18 17.90 -8.12 10.02
N TYR A 19 17.31 -7.32 10.90
CA TYR A 19 16.44 -6.20 10.54
C TYR A 19 17.13 -4.83 10.61
N ASP A 20 18.37 -4.75 11.12
CA ASP A 20 19.04 -3.46 11.33
C ASP A 20 19.33 -2.70 10.02
N ALA A 21 19.50 -3.43 8.91
CA ALA A 21 19.65 -2.83 7.58
C ALA A 21 18.42 -1.99 7.15
N ALA A 22 17.24 -2.24 7.74
CA ALA A 22 16.02 -1.50 7.42
C ALA A 22 16.13 0.01 7.73
N ALA A 23 17.02 0.41 8.63
CA ALA A 23 17.23 1.80 9.03
C ALA A 23 17.64 2.71 7.86
N ASN A 24 18.33 2.14 6.85
CA ASN A 24 18.89 2.88 5.73
C ASN A 24 18.38 2.39 4.37
N MET A 25 17.31 1.58 4.36
CA MET A 25 16.67 1.14 3.12
C MET A 25 16.05 2.30 2.35
N GLU A 26 16.13 2.22 1.03
CA GLU A 26 15.33 3.06 0.14
C GLU A 26 13.85 2.66 0.13
N LEU A 27 12.99 3.52 -0.43
CA LEU A 27 11.55 3.29 -0.49
C LEU A 27 11.19 1.99 -1.21
N VAL A 28 11.92 1.64 -2.28
CA VAL A 28 11.65 0.42 -3.07
C VAL A 28 11.88 -0.84 -2.23
N ASN A 29 12.95 -0.88 -1.44
CA ASN A 29 13.25 -2.01 -0.56
C ASN A 29 12.24 -2.11 0.58
N TRP A 30 11.78 -0.97 1.13
CA TRP A 30 10.69 -0.95 2.11
C TRP A 30 9.39 -1.50 1.52
N LEU A 31 9.00 -1.03 0.33
CA LEU A 31 7.79 -1.48 -0.34
C LEU A 31 7.82 -2.99 -0.61
N GLU A 32 8.95 -3.51 -1.09
CA GLU A 32 9.13 -4.94 -1.31
C GLU A 32 8.93 -5.73 -0.02
N ASN A 33 9.69 -5.38 1.04
CA ASN A 33 9.63 -6.11 2.31
C ASN A 33 8.22 -6.07 2.94
N LEU A 34 7.51 -4.95 2.80
CA LEU A 34 6.12 -4.83 3.27
C LEU A 34 5.17 -5.68 2.43
N THR A 35 5.33 -5.70 1.10
CA THR A 35 4.50 -6.49 0.19
C THR A 35 4.63 -7.98 0.46
N MET A 36 5.86 -8.48 0.68
CA MET A 36 6.13 -9.88 1.01
C MET A 36 5.50 -10.34 2.33
N ARG A 37 5.24 -9.41 3.27
CA ARG A 37 4.69 -9.67 4.61
C ARG A 37 3.20 -9.38 4.73
N MET A 38 2.67 -8.59 3.80
CA MET A 38 1.28 -8.13 3.80
C MET A 38 0.28 -9.30 3.86
N LEU A 39 0.49 -10.34 3.04
CA LEU A 39 -0.43 -11.48 2.95
C LEU A 39 -0.57 -12.20 4.29
N GLY A 40 0.55 -12.50 4.95
CA GLY A 40 0.55 -13.18 6.25
C GLY A 40 -0.06 -12.32 7.35
N TYR A 41 0.26 -11.04 7.39
CA TYR A 41 -0.27 -10.15 8.40
C TYR A 41 -1.79 -9.96 8.28
N HIS A 42 -2.34 -9.87 7.06
CA HIS A 42 -3.79 -9.78 6.84
C HIS A 42 -4.54 -11.09 7.05
N ALA A 43 -3.83 -12.22 7.13
CA ALA A 43 -4.42 -13.51 7.48
C ALA A 43 -4.60 -13.69 9.01
N ILE A 44 -3.98 -12.83 9.84
CA ILE A 44 -4.13 -12.89 11.29
C ILE A 44 -5.61 -12.76 11.68
N GLY A 45 -6.10 -13.71 12.47
CA GLY A 45 -7.49 -13.74 12.95
C GLY A 45 -8.53 -14.13 11.91
N LYS A 46 -8.13 -14.48 10.67
CA LYS A 46 -9.04 -14.99 9.65
C LYS A 46 -9.03 -16.52 9.63
N SER A 47 -10.19 -17.10 9.30
CA SER A 47 -10.28 -18.53 8.98
C SER A 47 -9.70 -18.74 7.59
N ILE A 48 -8.62 -19.51 7.48
CA ILE A 48 -7.98 -19.90 6.23
C ILE A 48 -7.84 -21.42 6.21
N ASP A 49 -7.90 -22.02 5.02
CA ASP A 49 -7.71 -23.46 4.87
C ASP A 49 -6.24 -23.86 5.16
N GLU A 50 -6.03 -25.14 5.47
CA GLU A 50 -4.70 -25.65 5.85
C GLU A 50 -3.65 -25.53 4.75
N GLN A 51 -4.04 -25.58 3.47
CA GLN A 51 -3.09 -25.42 2.37
C GLN A 51 -2.62 -23.97 2.28
N THR A 52 -3.55 -23.01 2.34
CA THR A 52 -3.23 -21.57 2.38
C THR A 52 -2.39 -21.25 3.62
N LYS A 53 -2.76 -21.77 4.79
CA LYS A 53 -2.01 -21.60 6.04
C LYS A 53 -0.57 -22.09 5.92
N LYS A 54 -0.36 -23.28 5.35
CA LYS A 54 0.97 -23.85 5.11
C LYS A 54 1.81 -22.96 4.20
N LEU A 55 1.24 -22.49 3.08
CA LEU A 55 1.93 -21.59 2.16
C LEU A 55 2.34 -20.29 2.84
N ILE A 56 1.44 -19.66 3.59
CA ILE A 56 1.74 -18.42 4.32
C ILE A 56 2.82 -18.67 5.39
N LEU A 57 2.77 -19.81 6.09
CA LEU A 57 3.77 -20.17 7.09
C LEU A 57 5.16 -20.32 6.46
N GLU A 58 5.27 -21.02 5.32
CA GLU A 58 6.53 -21.18 4.58
C GLU A 58 7.10 -19.83 4.13
N LEU A 59 6.25 -18.94 3.59
CA LEU A 59 6.64 -17.58 3.23
C LEU A 59 7.10 -16.76 4.44
N THR A 60 6.37 -16.87 5.56
CA THR A 60 6.71 -16.17 6.80
C THR A 60 8.04 -16.67 7.38
N GLN A 61 8.28 -17.98 7.37
CA GLN A 61 9.55 -18.56 7.79
C GLN A 61 10.72 -18.11 6.90
N LYS A 62 10.50 -18.02 5.58
CA LYS A 62 11.49 -17.46 4.65
C LYS A 62 11.77 -15.98 4.94
N ASN A 63 10.75 -15.19 5.23
CA ASN A 63 10.92 -13.79 5.63
C ASN A 63 11.72 -13.67 6.94
N ILE A 64 11.41 -14.51 7.94
CA ILE A 64 12.12 -14.54 9.22
C ILE A 64 13.59 -14.93 9.04
N SER A 65 13.87 -15.96 8.22
CA SER A 65 15.24 -16.45 8.04
C SER A 65 16.11 -15.42 7.33
N LEU A 66 15.57 -14.71 6.34
CA LEU A 66 16.25 -13.65 5.61
C LEU A 66 16.34 -12.34 6.41
N GLY A 67 15.33 -12.03 7.23
CA GLY A 67 15.15 -10.70 7.81
C GLY A 67 14.81 -9.67 6.73
N VAL A 68 15.70 -8.71 6.48
CA VAL A 68 15.50 -7.70 5.44
C VAL A 68 16.00 -8.18 4.08
N VAL A 69 15.15 -8.06 3.06
CA VAL A 69 15.53 -8.31 1.66
C VAL A 69 16.01 -6.99 1.04
N LEU A 70 17.28 -6.92 0.64
CA LEU A 70 17.87 -5.72 0.02
C LEU A 70 18.04 -5.83 -1.49
N GLU A 71 18.23 -7.05 -2.00
CA GLU A 71 18.47 -7.32 -3.41
C GLU A 71 17.69 -8.57 -3.81
N SER A 72 16.57 -8.36 -4.49
CA SER A 72 15.85 -9.45 -5.11
C SER A 72 15.67 -9.19 -6.60
N SER A 73 15.50 -10.29 -7.33
CA SER A 73 15.00 -10.23 -8.70
C SER A 73 13.65 -9.51 -8.79
N TYR A 74 12.86 -9.50 -7.70
CA TYR A 74 11.58 -8.83 -7.63
C TYR A 74 11.71 -7.30 -7.60
N ALA A 75 12.66 -6.73 -6.83
CA ALA A 75 12.94 -5.29 -6.87
C ALA A 75 13.35 -4.83 -8.28
N LYS A 76 14.14 -5.65 -8.97
CA LYS A 76 14.53 -5.39 -10.35
C LYS A 76 13.31 -5.41 -11.28
N ILE A 77 12.50 -6.48 -11.24
CA ILE A 77 11.27 -6.58 -12.03
C ILE A 77 10.31 -5.42 -11.73
N LEU A 78 10.14 -5.06 -10.46
CA LEU A 78 9.27 -3.95 -10.07
C LEU A 78 9.78 -2.61 -10.63
N ASN A 79 11.09 -2.36 -10.53
CA ASN A 79 11.69 -1.17 -11.13
C ASN A 79 11.56 -1.16 -12.65
N ASP A 80 11.77 -2.30 -13.31
CA ASP A 80 11.65 -2.45 -14.77
C ASP A 80 10.19 -2.21 -15.20
N MET A 81 9.21 -2.83 -14.54
CA MET A 81 7.78 -2.61 -14.78
C MET A 81 7.38 -1.14 -14.58
N LEU A 82 7.90 -0.48 -13.55
CA LEU A 82 7.62 0.93 -13.28
C LEU A 82 8.40 1.88 -14.22
N ALA A 83 9.50 1.42 -14.81
CA ALA A 83 10.30 2.20 -15.76
C ALA A 83 9.75 2.11 -17.20
N GLU A 84 9.14 0.97 -17.56
CA GLU A 84 8.49 0.74 -18.84
C GLU A 84 7.08 1.33 -18.94
N ASP A 85 6.48 1.70 -17.81
CA ASP A 85 5.19 2.38 -17.76
C ASP A 85 5.32 3.84 -18.25
N ASN A 86 5.42 3.97 -19.58
CA ASN A 86 5.25 5.20 -20.35
C ASN A 86 3.78 5.65 -20.33
N ALA A 87 3.18 5.73 -19.13
CA ALA A 87 1.85 6.31 -18.98
C ALA A 87 1.95 7.80 -19.35
N GLN A 88 1.66 8.08 -20.62
CA GLN A 88 1.43 9.41 -21.16
C GLN A 88 0.26 10.01 -20.39
N TYR A 89 0.54 11.05 -19.63
CA TYR A 89 -0.48 11.94 -19.14
C TYR A 89 -0.19 13.34 -19.68
N ALA A 90 -1.04 13.79 -20.60
CA ALA A 90 -1.40 15.19 -20.70
C ALA A 90 -2.16 15.57 -19.39
N SER A 91 -2.28 16.83 -18.90
CA SER A 91 -2.85 18.02 -19.57
C SER A 91 -3.25 19.15 -18.46
N VAL A 92 -3.62 20.44 -18.78
CA VAL A 92 -4.34 21.67 -18.19
C VAL A 92 -5.76 21.61 -17.53
N VAL A 93 -5.92 21.46 -16.22
CA VAL A 93 -7.08 20.80 -15.54
C VAL A 93 -8.47 21.50 -15.37
N ARG A 94 -9.57 20.72 -15.47
CA ARG A 94 -11.03 20.85 -15.18
C ARG A 94 -11.54 19.53 -14.59
N GLN A 95 -12.24 19.47 -13.46
CA GLN A 95 -12.69 18.19 -12.90
C GLN A 95 -13.87 17.56 -13.68
N LEU A 96 -13.77 16.27 -14.04
CA LEU A 96 -14.84 15.51 -14.67
C LEU A 96 -15.62 14.70 -13.63
N THR A 97 -16.95 14.77 -13.67
CA THR A 97 -17.80 13.81 -12.97
C THR A 97 -17.89 12.49 -13.75
N TYR A 98 -18.39 11.40 -13.13
CA TYR A 98 -18.68 10.16 -13.86
C TYR A 98 -19.66 10.41 -15.01
N PHE A 99 -20.66 11.28 -14.80
CA PHE A 99 -21.61 11.65 -15.85
C PHE A 99 -20.91 12.35 -17.02
N ASP A 100 -20.00 13.29 -16.76
CA ASP A 100 -19.23 13.94 -17.82
C ASP A 100 -18.33 12.94 -18.55
N LEU A 101 -17.71 12.01 -17.84
CA LEU A 101 -16.87 10.96 -18.43
C LEU A 101 -17.67 10.07 -19.39
N PHE A 102 -18.84 9.56 -18.95
CA PHE A 102 -19.69 8.73 -19.79
C PHE A 102 -20.32 9.52 -20.94
N SER A 103 -20.72 10.77 -20.72
CA SER A 103 -21.28 11.63 -21.77
C SER A 103 -20.23 12.00 -22.83
N THR A 104 -18.98 12.22 -22.41
CA THR A 104 -17.85 12.47 -23.32
C THR A 104 -17.48 11.21 -24.09
N ALA A 105 -17.49 10.05 -23.43
CA ALA A 105 -17.28 8.76 -24.09
C ALA A 105 -18.35 8.49 -25.14
N ASP A 106 -19.63 8.78 -24.84
CA ASP A 106 -20.73 8.67 -25.80
C ASP A 106 -20.58 9.65 -26.98
N GLY A 107 -20.12 10.87 -26.73
CA GLY A 107 -19.83 11.85 -27.78
C GLY A 107 -18.63 11.51 -28.68
N LEU A 108 -17.72 10.67 -28.20
CA LEU A 108 -16.53 10.20 -28.92
C LEU A 108 -16.70 8.82 -29.57
N LYS A 109 -17.90 8.20 -29.45
CA LYS A 109 -18.20 6.94 -30.13
C LYS A 109 -18.18 7.15 -31.64
N THR A 110 -17.17 6.58 -32.29
CA THR A 110 -17.22 6.35 -33.73
C THR A 110 -18.05 5.09 -34.01
N ALA A 111 -18.61 4.98 -35.22
CA ALA A 111 -19.36 3.80 -35.63
C ALA A 111 -18.53 2.50 -35.51
N GLU A 112 -17.22 2.59 -35.68
CA GLU A 112 -16.28 1.48 -35.50
C GLU A 112 -16.11 1.11 -34.02
N LEU A 113 -16.02 2.10 -33.12
CA LEU A 113 -15.95 1.88 -31.68
C LEU A 113 -17.24 1.24 -31.16
N GLU A 114 -18.39 1.68 -31.67
CA GLU A 114 -19.70 1.15 -31.32
C GLU A 114 -19.93 -0.28 -31.82
N GLN A 115 -19.42 -0.62 -33.02
CA GLN A 115 -19.33 -2.00 -33.49
C GLN A 115 -18.42 -2.85 -32.61
N LEU A 116 -17.26 -2.32 -32.19
CA LEU A 116 -16.33 -3.03 -31.32
C LEU A 116 -16.96 -3.30 -29.94
N TYR A 117 -17.60 -2.29 -29.34
CA TYR A 117 -18.34 -2.44 -28.08
C TYR A 117 -19.45 -3.46 -28.21
N SER A 118 -20.25 -3.42 -29.28
CA SER A 118 -21.32 -4.39 -29.51
C SER A 118 -20.79 -5.83 -29.68
N ALA A 119 -19.64 -6.00 -30.35
CA ALA A 119 -18.98 -7.29 -30.56
C ALA A 119 -18.35 -7.85 -29.28
N VAL A 120 -17.83 -6.99 -28.40
CA VAL A 120 -17.22 -7.39 -27.12
C VAL A 120 -18.29 -7.58 -26.03
N GLN A 121 -19.33 -6.74 -26.03
CA GLN A 121 -20.48 -6.81 -25.12
C GLN A 121 -21.24 -8.13 -25.27
N THR A 122 -21.33 -8.67 -26.49
CA THR A 122 -21.95 -9.99 -26.77
C THR A 122 -21.09 -11.18 -26.31
N GLN A 123 -19.76 -11.03 -26.22
CA GLN A 123 -18.86 -12.11 -25.78
C GLN A 123 -18.63 -12.15 -24.25
N ILE A 124 -18.76 -11.01 -23.57
CA ILE A 124 -18.52 -10.92 -22.11
C ILE A 124 -19.80 -11.19 -21.30
N TYR A 125 -20.98 -10.94 -21.87
CA TYR A 125 -22.27 -11.08 -21.17
C TYR A 125 -22.60 -12.46 -20.57
N PRO A 126 -22.13 -13.61 -21.10
CA PRO A 126 -22.37 -14.92 -20.47
C PRO A 126 -21.45 -15.20 -19.26
N LEU A 127 -20.37 -14.44 -19.08
CA LEU A 127 -19.37 -14.66 -18.02
C LEU A 127 -19.63 -13.83 -16.76
N ILE A 128 -20.53 -12.85 -16.81
CA ILE A 128 -20.93 -12.04 -15.67
C ILE A 128 -22.31 -12.52 -15.23
N ASN A 129 -22.33 -13.30 -14.15
CA ASN A 129 -23.50 -13.90 -13.52
C ASN A 129 -24.65 -12.87 -13.36
N GLN A 130 -25.65 -12.93 -14.25
CA GLN A 130 -26.77 -11.97 -14.34
C GLN A 130 -27.63 -11.89 -13.08
N ASN A 131 -27.51 -12.87 -12.17
CA ASN A 131 -28.28 -12.92 -10.93
C ASN A 131 -27.88 -11.83 -9.90
N ASN A 132 -26.79 -11.09 -10.14
CA ASN A 132 -26.27 -10.07 -9.21
C ASN A 132 -26.32 -8.62 -9.75
N LEU A 133 -27.04 -8.33 -10.84
CA LEU A 133 -26.96 -7.01 -11.51
C LEU A 133 -27.76 -5.86 -10.85
N GLY A 134 -28.39 -6.08 -9.69
CA GLY A 134 -29.19 -5.04 -9.03
C GLY A 134 -30.42 -4.60 -9.83
N GLN A 135 -31.36 -3.92 -9.19
CA GLN A 135 -32.56 -3.39 -9.85
C GLN A 135 -32.32 -1.96 -10.35
N LEU A 136 -32.99 -1.59 -11.46
CA LEU A 136 -32.76 -0.36 -12.24
C LEU A 136 -32.89 0.97 -11.45
N ASN A 137 -33.40 0.94 -10.22
CA ASN A 137 -33.60 2.12 -9.36
C ASN A 137 -32.82 2.05 -8.04
N GLU A 138 -31.95 1.06 -7.85
CA GLU A 138 -31.06 0.95 -6.70
C GLU A 138 -29.61 1.02 -7.17
N PHE A 139 -28.81 1.88 -6.52
CA PHE A 139 -27.38 1.99 -6.82
C PHE A 139 -26.70 0.64 -6.57
N MET A 140 -26.06 0.09 -7.61
CA MET A 140 -25.09 -1.00 -7.43
C MET A 140 -23.93 -0.47 -6.58
N GLN A 141 -23.82 -0.96 -5.35
CA GLN A 141 -22.58 -0.82 -4.60
C GLN A 141 -21.57 -1.81 -5.20
N ILE A 142 -20.66 -1.30 -6.02
CA ILE A 142 -19.50 -2.08 -6.47
C ILE A 142 -18.60 -2.24 -5.23
N GLU A 143 -18.80 -3.32 -4.49
CA GLU A 143 -18.02 -3.64 -3.27
C GLU A 143 -16.53 -3.93 -3.54
N ALA A 144 -16.06 -3.84 -4.79
CA ALA A 144 -14.67 -4.16 -5.16
C ALA A 144 -13.68 -2.98 -5.09
N MET A 145 -14.14 -1.75 -4.86
CA MET A 145 -13.28 -0.64 -4.46
C MET A 145 -13.84 -0.06 -3.17
N ASP A 146 -13.21 -0.37 -2.03
CA ASP A 146 -13.40 0.39 -0.79
C ASP A 146 -13.38 1.87 -1.17
N GLY A 147 -14.49 2.59 -0.96
CA GLY A 147 -14.72 3.97 -1.37
C GLY A 147 -13.77 5.02 -0.75
N LYS A 148 -12.58 4.60 -0.32
CA LYS A 148 -11.44 5.39 0.14
C LYS A 148 -10.45 5.75 -0.96
N ASP A 149 -10.55 5.15 -2.14
CA ASP A 149 -9.74 5.56 -3.28
C ASP A 149 -10.26 6.90 -3.82
N ASN A 150 -9.75 7.98 -3.22
CA ASN A 150 -10.02 9.38 -3.53
C ASN A 150 -9.39 9.80 -4.87
N LEU A 151 -9.74 9.11 -5.96
CA LEU A 151 -9.38 9.49 -7.31
C LEU A 151 -10.12 10.77 -7.70
N ALA A 152 -9.46 11.61 -8.49
CA ALA A 152 -10.06 12.79 -9.10
C ALA A 152 -9.76 12.74 -10.59
N TRP A 153 -10.78 12.95 -11.41
CA TRP A 153 -10.66 13.00 -12.86
C TRP A 153 -10.62 14.44 -13.31
N LEU A 154 -9.72 14.74 -14.23
CA LEU A 154 -9.48 16.10 -14.69
C LEU A 154 -9.47 16.11 -16.23
N GLU A 155 -10.50 16.67 -16.87
CA GLU A 155 -10.46 17.15 -18.26
C GLU A 155 -9.54 18.34 -18.36
N ILE A 156 -8.97 18.57 -19.52
CA ILE A 156 -8.03 19.64 -19.69
C ILE A 156 -8.25 20.44 -20.99
N ASP A 157 -8.09 21.76 -20.96
CA ASP A 157 -7.91 22.58 -22.18
C ASP A 157 -6.43 22.79 -22.59
N LEU A 158 -5.94 21.99 -23.54
CA LEU A 158 -4.58 22.10 -24.10
C LEU A 158 -4.28 23.36 -24.91
N ASN A 159 -5.27 24.21 -25.18
CA ASN A 159 -5.05 25.45 -25.91
C ASN A 159 -4.47 26.58 -25.03
N CYS A 160 -4.46 26.42 -23.71
CA CYS A 160 -3.84 27.39 -22.79
C CYS A 160 -2.31 27.30 -22.78
N SER A 161 -1.64 28.36 -22.33
CA SER A 161 -0.19 28.37 -22.14
C SER A 161 0.24 27.54 -20.93
N LYS A 162 1.42 26.92 -20.98
CA LYS A 162 1.99 26.11 -19.89
C LYS A 162 1.89 26.74 -18.48
N ASN A 163 1.99 28.05 -18.37
CA ASN A 163 1.93 28.71 -17.06
C ASN A 163 0.50 28.75 -16.53
N GLU A 164 -0.49 29.09 -17.37
CA GLU A 164 -1.92 29.06 -17.01
C GLU A 164 -2.35 27.66 -16.57
N ILE A 165 -1.79 26.64 -17.25
CA ILE A 165 -1.96 25.22 -16.93
C ILE A 165 -1.51 24.89 -15.52
N LEU A 166 -0.26 25.23 -15.21
CA LEU A 166 0.34 24.92 -13.93
C LEU A 166 -0.33 25.68 -12.79
N ASP A 167 -0.72 26.92 -13.03
CA ASP A 167 -1.42 27.75 -12.05
C ASP A 167 -2.81 27.20 -11.74
N ALA A 168 -3.59 26.82 -12.76
CA ALA A 168 -4.92 26.23 -12.59
C ALA A 168 -4.87 24.88 -11.87
N VAL A 169 -3.94 24.00 -12.25
CA VAL A 169 -3.71 22.71 -11.57
C VAL A 169 -3.32 22.94 -10.11
N SER A 170 -2.38 23.86 -9.86
CA SER A 170 -1.91 24.15 -8.51
C SER A 170 -3.03 24.70 -7.63
N GLY A 171 -3.87 25.60 -8.17
CA GLY A 171 -5.05 26.12 -7.52
C GLY A 171 -6.07 25.03 -7.19
N TRP A 172 -6.39 24.17 -8.16
CA TRP A 172 -7.28 23.03 -7.94
C TRP A 172 -6.74 22.07 -6.87
N VAL A 173 -5.45 21.73 -6.91
CA VAL A 173 -4.80 20.88 -5.89
C VAL A 173 -4.89 21.51 -4.51
N ALA A 174 -4.70 22.83 -4.40
CA ALA A 174 -4.81 23.54 -3.13
C ALA A 174 -6.24 23.48 -2.57
N ASN A 175 -7.24 23.73 -3.41
CA ASN A 175 -8.66 23.70 -3.04
C ASN A 175 -9.12 22.27 -2.67
N ALA A 176 -8.83 21.28 -3.52
CA ALA A 176 -9.16 19.89 -3.27
C ALA A 176 -8.49 19.36 -1.99
N LYS A 177 -7.25 19.79 -1.71
CA LYS A 177 -6.61 19.50 -0.42
C LYS A 177 -7.39 20.14 0.71
N ALA A 178 -7.71 21.43 0.64
CA ALA A 178 -8.42 22.17 1.68
C ALA A 178 -9.78 21.55 2.02
N GLU A 179 -10.59 21.22 1.01
CA GLU A 179 -11.88 20.53 1.17
C GLU A 179 -11.72 19.17 1.85
N ARG A 180 -10.69 18.39 1.48
CA ARG A 180 -10.38 17.13 2.13
C ARG A 180 -9.93 17.32 3.58
N GLN A 181 -9.21 18.38 3.91
CA GLN A 181 -8.84 18.66 5.32
C GLN A 181 -10.06 19.09 6.14
N ALA A 182 -11.02 19.77 5.52
CA ALA A 182 -12.26 20.19 6.18
C ALA A 182 -13.19 19.01 6.46
N THR A 183 -13.27 18.04 5.54
CA THR A 183 -14.17 16.88 5.61
C THR A 183 -13.55 15.70 6.36
N GLN A 184 -12.26 15.44 6.18
CA GLN A 184 -11.53 14.43 6.92
C GLN A 184 -10.69 15.11 8.00
N LYS A 185 -11.05 14.88 9.27
CA LYS A 185 -10.12 15.02 10.41
C LYS A 185 -9.01 13.99 10.27
N THR A 186 -8.18 14.14 9.25
CA THR A 186 -6.99 13.32 9.04
C THR A 186 -6.08 13.60 10.22
N ASN A 187 -5.93 12.59 11.08
CA ASN A 187 -5.09 12.70 12.26
C ASN A 187 -3.69 13.08 11.77
N ASN A 188 -3.11 14.17 12.28
CA ASN A 188 -1.78 14.65 11.87
C ASN A 188 -0.71 13.55 11.91
N ARG A 189 -0.94 12.52 12.74
CA ARG A 189 -0.15 11.30 12.81
C ARG A 189 -0.06 10.55 11.47
N GLU A 190 -1.17 10.36 10.77
CA GLU A 190 -1.22 9.66 9.47
C GLU A 190 -0.50 10.43 8.36
N ARG A 191 -0.65 11.76 8.33
CA ARG A 191 0.07 12.62 7.36
C ARG A 191 1.58 12.49 7.49
N LYS A 192 2.10 12.38 8.72
CA LYS A 192 3.54 12.22 8.98
C LYS A 192 4.06 10.85 8.56
N ILE A 193 3.28 9.80 8.76
CA ILE A 193 3.60 8.43 8.29
C ILE A 193 3.68 8.40 6.77
N ASN A 194 2.85 9.21 6.13
CA ASN A 194 2.80 9.38 4.70
C ASN A 194 3.98 10.19 4.11
N SER A 195 4.98 10.60 4.88
CA SER A 195 6.20 11.16 4.30
C SER A 195 7.21 10.03 4.04
N PHE A 196 7.38 9.62 2.78
CA PHE A 196 8.29 8.53 2.42
C PHE A 196 9.72 9.03 2.25
N ASN A 197 10.37 9.29 3.38
CA ASN A 197 11.75 9.79 3.44
C ASN A 197 12.56 9.02 4.49
N LEU A 198 13.88 9.21 4.49
CA LEU A 198 14.80 8.51 5.39
C LEU A 198 14.46 8.68 6.87
N VAL A 199 13.92 9.85 7.27
CA VAL A 199 13.49 10.08 8.66
C VAL A 199 12.32 9.19 9.03
N ALA A 200 11.35 9.00 8.14
CA ALA A 200 10.24 8.07 8.36
C ALA A 200 10.72 6.61 8.37
N PHE A 201 11.62 6.23 7.46
CA PHE A 201 12.17 4.88 7.39
C PHE A 201 12.90 4.48 8.67
N ARG A 202 13.72 5.40 9.22
CA ARG A 202 14.34 5.21 10.53
C ARG A 202 13.32 5.03 11.64
N LYS A 203 12.24 5.82 11.64
CA LYS A 203 11.15 5.63 12.63
C LYS A 203 10.48 4.27 12.52
N TRP A 204 10.25 3.77 11.31
CA TRP A 204 9.66 2.44 11.10
C TRP A 204 10.62 1.33 11.53
N HIS A 205 11.91 1.49 11.24
CA HIS A 205 12.96 0.62 11.74
C HIS A 205 13.03 0.63 13.28
N ASP A 206 13.05 1.80 13.92
CA ASP A 206 13.15 1.94 15.36
C ASP A 206 11.91 1.39 16.09
N ALA A 207 10.77 1.38 15.40
CA ALA A 207 9.55 0.72 15.83
C ALA A 207 9.53 -0.79 15.49
N ARG A 208 10.61 -1.34 14.90
CA ARG A 208 10.77 -2.76 14.56
C ARG A 208 9.61 -3.32 13.73
N VAL A 209 9.09 -2.54 12.78
CA VAL A 209 7.87 -2.89 12.02
C VAL A 209 7.98 -4.23 11.30
N LEU A 210 9.07 -4.48 10.57
CA LEU A 210 9.22 -5.73 9.80
C LEU A 210 9.31 -6.95 10.73
N ALA A 211 10.12 -6.87 11.79
CA ALA A 211 10.22 -7.94 12.78
C ALA A 211 8.90 -8.18 13.52
N TYR A 212 8.13 -7.12 13.80
CA TYR A 212 6.80 -7.22 14.36
C TYR A 212 5.83 -7.97 13.44
N LEU A 213 5.81 -7.63 12.14
CA LEU A 213 4.96 -8.31 11.15
C LEU A 213 5.26 -9.81 11.12
N ASP A 214 6.54 -10.18 11.11
CA ASP A 214 6.98 -11.57 11.05
C ASP A 214 6.60 -12.35 12.32
N LEU A 215 6.89 -11.81 13.51
CA LEU A 215 6.56 -12.46 14.78
C LEU A 215 5.05 -12.57 15.01
N ALA A 216 4.29 -11.52 14.71
CA ALA A 216 2.84 -11.52 14.89
C ALA A 216 2.19 -12.57 13.97
N THR A 217 2.62 -12.62 12.71
CA THR A 217 2.13 -13.58 11.72
C THR A 217 2.48 -15.01 12.13
N TRP A 218 3.75 -15.29 12.44
CA TRP A 218 4.19 -16.63 12.80
C TRP A 218 3.46 -17.15 14.05
N ASN A 219 3.37 -16.35 15.11
CA ASN A 219 2.67 -16.75 16.33
C ASN A 219 1.18 -17.02 16.05
N SER A 220 0.53 -16.20 15.22
CA SER A 220 -0.87 -16.43 14.83
C SER A 220 -1.04 -17.75 14.05
N LEU A 221 -0.12 -18.10 13.16
CA LEU A 221 -0.21 -19.30 12.33
C LEU A 221 0.07 -20.59 13.11
N VAL A 222 0.98 -20.54 14.09
CA VAL A 222 1.31 -21.68 14.96
C VAL A 222 0.28 -21.85 16.10
N GLY A 223 -0.59 -20.86 16.32
CA GLY A 223 -1.64 -20.90 17.34
C GLY A 223 -1.20 -20.35 18.71
N ASN A 224 -0.06 -19.66 18.76
CA ASN A 224 0.45 -19.05 19.98
C ASN A 224 -0.32 -17.76 20.29
N LYS A 225 -0.75 -17.62 21.55
CA LYS A 225 -1.39 -16.39 22.05
C LYS A 225 -0.33 -15.41 22.55
N VAL A 226 0.31 -14.72 21.62
CA VAL A 226 1.32 -13.70 21.94
C VAL A 226 0.67 -12.39 22.39
N THR A 227 1.21 -11.75 23.43
CA THR A 227 0.72 -10.47 23.96
C THR A 227 1.71 -9.33 23.66
N SER A 228 1.26 -8.07 23.71
CA SER A 228 2.14 -6.90 23.52
C SER A 228 3.32 -6.86 24.50
N PRO A 229 3.18 -7.22 25.80
CA PRO A 229 4.33 -7.40 26.69
C PRO A 229 5.35 -8.44 26.22
N ILE A 230 4.90 -9.59 25.70
CA ILE A 230 5.79 -10.64 25.19
C ILE A 230 6.53 -10.15 23.94
N LEU A 231 5.82 -9.61 22.96
CA LEU A 231 6.44 -9.03 21.75
C LEU A 231 7.41 -7.89 22.10
N GLY A 232 7.07 -7.07 23.10
CA GLY A 232 7.93 -5.99 23.58
C GLY A 232 9.24 -6.50 24.16
N LYS A 233 9.22 -7.60 24.94
CA LYS A 233 10.44 -8.24 25.46
C LYS A 233 11.31 -8.80 24.32
N ILE A 234 10.69 -9.36 23.28
CA ILE A 234 11.40 -9.97 22.14
C ILE A 234 12.01 -8.87 21.23
N LEU A 235 11.23 -7.86 20.85
CA LEU A 235 11.64 -6.83 19.89
C LEU A 235 12.52 -5.73 20.49
N PHE A 236 12.42 -5.51 21.80
CA PHE A 236 13.19 -4.50 22.52
C PHE A 236 13.91 -5.13 23.72
N PRO A 237 14.92 -6.00 23.50
CA PRO A 237 15.52 -6.78 24.56
C PRO A 237 16.41 -5.97 25.51
N ASP A 238 16.83 -4.74 25.16
CA ASP A 238 17.71 -3.93 26.01
C ASP A 238 17.08 -3.73 27.41
N PRO A 239 17.74 -4.18 28.50
CA PRO A 239 17.23 -4.02 29.86
C PRO A 239 17.30 -2.57 30.34
N ARG A 240 18.08 -1.71 29.69
CA ARG A 240 18.19 -0.28 30.03
C ARG A 240 17.05 0.55 29.44
N ASP A 241 16.25 -0.02 28.54
CA ASP A 241 15.06 0.65 28.02
C ASP A 241 14.00 0.73 29.12
N VAL A 242 13.92 1.88 29.77
CA VAL A 242 12.95 2.21 30.83
C VAL A 242 11.55 2.45 30.29
N VAL A 243 11.39 2.56 28.96
CA VAL A 243 10.08 2.77 28.34
C VAL A 243 9.25 1.49 28.44
N GLY A 244 7.96 1.63 28.71
CA GLY A 244 7.03 0.49 28.74
C GLY A 244 7.00 -0.24 27.39
N LYS A 245 7.67 -1.40 27.32
CA LYS A 245 7.86 -2.18 26.08
C LYS A 245 6.52 -2.56 25.42
N ALA A 246 5.50 -2.87 26.21
CA ALA A 246 4.15 -3.15 25.71
C ALA A 246 3.52 -1.92 25.04
N GLY A 247 3.61 -0.74 25.67
CA GLY A 247 3.13 0.51 25.09
C GLY A 247 3.84 0.83 23.77
N ARG A 248 5.14 0.56 23.67
CA ARG A 248 5.89 0.72 22.41
C ARG A 248 5.33 -0.16 21.29
N ILE A 249 4.93 -1.41 21.59
CA ILE A 249 4.28 -2.29 20.60
C ILE A 249 2.95 -1.69 20.13
N ASP A 250 2.07 -1.33 21.05
CA ASP A 250 0.71 -0.89 20.71
C ASP A 250 0.71 0.48 20.02
N ASP A 251 1.51 1.42 20.53
CA ASP A 251 1.57 2.78 20.01
C ASP A 251 2.38 2.89 18.73
N SER A 252 3.41 2.06 18.51
CA SER A 252 4.32 2.21 17.39
C SER A 252 4.34 1.02 16.44
N SER A 253 4.86 -0.14 16.86
CA SER A 253 5.07 -1.30 15.99
C SER A 253 3.79 -1.75 15.29
N LYS A 254 2.74 -2.01 16.09
CA LYS A 254 1.43 -2.44 15.61
C LYS A 254 0.72 -1.36 14.80
N HIS A 255 0.77 -0.12 15.28
CA HIS A 255 0.16 1.02 14.59
C HIS A 255 0.76 1.23 13.20
N TYR A 256 2.09 1.25 13.09
CA TYR A 256 2.77 1.39 11.81
C TYR A 256 2.59 0.17 10.93
N ALA A 257 2.64 -1.05 11.47
CA ALA A 257 2.33 -2.26 10.71
C ALA A 257 0.97 -2.16 10.02
N ASN A 258 -0.09 -1.84 10.77
CA ASN A 258 -1.45 -1.69 10.23
C ASN A 258 -1.53 -0.65 9.09
N ILE A 259 -0.86 0.49 9.25
CA ILE A 259 -0.89 1.55 8.24
C ILE A 259 -0.07 1.13 7.03
N LEU A 260 1.17 0.68 7.22
CA LEU A 260 2.12 0.44 6.14
C LEU A 260 1.76 -0.79 5.30
N THR A 261 1.07 -1.79 5.87
CA THR A 261 0.54 -2.94 5.10
C THR A 261 -0.86 -2.71 4.55
N SER A 262 -1.43 -1.51 4.70
CA SER A 262 -2.70 -1.17 4.05
C SER A 262 -2.52 -0.99 2.55
N GLN A 263 -3.53 -1.41 1.77
CA GLN A 263 -3.53 -1.25 0.31
C GLN A 263 -3.31 0.21 -0.11
N ALA A 264 -3.96 1.15 0.59
CA ALA A 264 -3.81 2.59 0.32
C ALA A 264 -2.36 3.07 0.50
N SER A 265 -1.66 2.63 1.56
CA SER A 265 -0.27 3.02 1.79
C SER A 265 0.67 2.42 0.77
N LEU A 266 0.52 1.14 0.44
CA LEU A 266 1.34 0.47 -0.58
C LEU A 266 1.15 1.06 -1.97
N ARG A 267 -0.11 1.33 -2.37
CA ARG A 267 -0.42 2.04 -3.62
C ARG A 267 0.25 3.40 -3.67
N ARG A 268 0.25 4.13 -2.55
CA ARG A 268 0.89 5.44 -2.48
C ARG A 268 2.41 5.33 -2.57
N MET A 269 3.04 4.33 -1.95
CA MET A 269 4.48 4.08 -2.10
C MET A 269 4.85 3.79 -3.55
N LEU A 270 4.07 2.95 -4.24
CA LEU A 270 4.23 2.69 -5.68
C LEU A 270 4.15 3.96 -6.52
N ASN A 271 3.15 4.81 -6.28
CA ASN A 271 3.02 6.08 -7.01
C ASN A 271 4.22 7.01 -6.81
N VAL A 272 4.77 7.08 -5.59
CA VAL A 272 5.97 7.90 -5.31
C VAL A 272 7.21 7.34 -6.00
N LEU A 273 7.35 6.00 -6.05
CA LEU A 273 8.45 5.36 -6.78
C LEU A 273 8.35 5.61 -8.30
N ALA A 274 7.14 5.48 -8.86
CA ALA A 274 6.90 5.75 -10.28
C ALA A 274 7.27 7.19 -10.65
N ASP A 275 6.85 8.18 -9.85
CA ASP A 275 7.20 9.60 -10.06
C ASP A 275 8.72 9.84 -9.97
N ALA A 276 9.40 9.22 -9.00
CA ALA A 276 10.85 9.33 -8.86
C ALA A 276 11.60 8.74 -10.08
N ASN A 277 11.15 7.60 -10.61
CA ASN A 277 11.75 6.97 -11.79
C ASN A 277 11.51 7.80 -13.06
N ARG A 278 10.31 8.36 -13.24
CA ARG A 278 10.01 9.26 -14.37
C ARG A 278 10.96 10.47 -14.39
N LYS A 279 11.16 11.12 -13.23
CA LYS A 279 12.10 12.26 -13.11
C LYS A 279 13.52 11.90 -13.49
N LYS A 280 14.00 10.72 -13.09
CA LYS A 280 15.34 10.22 -13.47
C LYS A 280 15.46 10.02 -14.99
N ASN A 281 14.42 9.55 -15.65
CA ASN A 281 14.43 9.31 -17.09
C ASN A 281 14.42 10.63 -17.88
N THR A 282 13.61 11.62 -17.49
CA THR A 282 13.57 12.94 -18.15
C THR A 282 14.92 13.67 -18.07
N GLN A 283 15.65 13.52 -16.97
CA GLN A 283 16.99 14.10 -16.82
C GLN A 283 18.06 13.45 -17.70
N LYS A 284 17.89 12.18 -18.09
CA LYS A 284 18.84 11.49 -18.97
C LYS A 284 18.68 11.89 -20.44
N THR A 285 17.50 12.37 -20.83
CA THR A 285 17.17 12.75 -22.20
C THR A 285 17.33 14.25 -22.48
N SER A 286 17.63 15.05 -21.45
CA SER A 286 17.90 16.49 -21.55
C SER A 286 19.40 16.75 -21.57
#